data_AF-U1QEQ4-F1
#
_entry.id   AF-U1QEQ4-F1
#
_cell.length_a   1.000
_cell.length_b   1.000
_cell.length_c   1.000
_cell.angle_alpha   90.00
_cell.angle_beta   90.00
_cell.angle_gamma   90.00
#
_symmetry.space_group_name_H-M   'P 1'
#
loop_
_entity.id
_entity.type
_entity.pdbx_description
1 polymer ?
#
loop_
_entity_poly.entity_id
_entity_poly.type
_entity_poly.pdbx_seq_one_letter_code
_entity_poly.pdbx_strand_id
1 'polypeptide(L)'
;MAARAPPDDSSDPDVIEFGIAALAARLDEAGIQYPTTSQQLCVAVDDTAIPVDGAGNTVELDEVLGRLPQDEFATQAELLDMLHPVFEEQRKQAAQSVFGRLRALLPV
;
A
#
# COMPACT_ATOMS: atom_id res chain seq x y z
N MET A 1 -5.27 0.53 -51.66
CA MET A 1 -5.70 1.17 -50.39
C MET A 1 -5.28 0.24 -49.26
N ALA A 2 -4.35 0.66 -48.40
CA ALA A 2 -3.98 -0.10 -47.21
C ALA A 2 -4.52 0.66 -46.00
N ALA A 3 -5.43 0.05 -45.25
CA ALA A 3 -5.91 0.60 -43.99
C ALA A 3 -4.79 0.41 -42.95
N ARG A 4 -4.27 1.52 -42.42
CA ARG A 4 -3.38 1.54 -41.27
C ARG A 4 -4.21 1.21 -40.03
N ALA A 5 -3.87 0.15 -39.31
CA ALA A 5 -4.47 -0.15 -38.02
C ALA A 5 -4.16 0.99 -37.02
N PRO A 6 -5.11 1.35 -36.13
CA PRO A 6 -4.87 2.39 -35.14
C PRO A 6 -3.76 1.95 -34.17
N PRO A 7 -2.98 2.90 -33.61
CA PRO A 7 -2.01 2.57 -32.57
C PRO A 7 -2.76 2.06 -31.34
N ASP A 8 -2.24 0.95 -30.82
CA ASP A 8 -2.59 0.40 -29.51
C ASP A 8 -2.01 1.35 -28.46
N ASP A 9 -2.83 2.29 -27.99
CA ASP A 9 -2.51 3.09 -26.81
C ASP A 9 -2.80 2.20 -25.59
N SER A 10 -1.89 1.26 -25.34
CA SER A 10 -1.80 0.56 -24.05
C SER A 10 -1.25 1.55 -23.02
N SER A 11 -2.00 2.61 -22.74
CA SER A 11 -1.93 3.23 -21.42
C SER A 11 -2.64 2.25 -20.49
N ASP A 12 -1.86 1.43 -19.79
CA ASP A 12 -2.35 0.59 -18.70
C ASP A 12 -3.25 1.48 -17.83
N PRO A 13 -4.52 1.11 -17.60
CA PRO A 13 -5.45 1.95 -16.85
C PRO A 13 -4.79 2.28 -15.52
N ASP A 14 -4.64 3.56 -15.16
CA ASP A 14 -4.02 4.03 -13.91
C ASP A 14 -4.37 3.05 -12.77
N VAL A 15 -3.49 2.09 -12.50
CA VAL A 15 -3.77 1.02 -11.55
C VAL A 15 -3.68 1.69 -10.20
N ILE A 16 -4.84 1.97 -9.59
CA ILE A 16 -4.84 2.58 -8.27
C ILE A 16 -4.44 1.49 -7.28
N GLU A 17 -3.19 1.55 -6.84
CA GLU A 17 -2.62 0.62 -5.87
C GLU A 17 -2.99 1.03 -4.45
N PHE A 18 -3.22 0.03 -3.59
CA PHE A 18 -3.56 0.23 -2.19
C PHE A 18 -2.83 -0.79 -1.31
N GLY A 19 -2.61 -0.42 -0.05
CA GLY A 19 -2.00 -1.23 0.98
C GLY A 19 -0.61 -1.71 0.56
N ILE A 20 -0.42 -3.02 0.58
CA ILE A 20 0.86 -3.65 0.28
C ILE A 20 1.35 -3.41 -1.15
N ALA A 21 0.45 -3.28 -2.13
CA ALA A 21 0.83 -2.99 -3.51
C ALA A 21 1.39 -1.57 -3.65
N ALA A 22 0.70 -0.59 -3.05
CA ALA A 22 1.17 0.79 -3.03
C ALA A 22 2.51 0.92 -2.28
N LEU A 23 2.69 0.17 -1.19
CA LEU A 23 3.96 0.13 -0.50
C LEU A 23 5.06 -0.50 -1.36
N ALA A 24 4.79 -1.61 -2.05
CA ALA A 24 5.77 -2.27 -2.91
C ALA A 24 6.30 -1.33 -4.01
N ALA A 25 5.39 -0.62 -4.70
CA ALA A 25 5.78 0.36 -5.72
C ALA A 25 6.63 1.49 -5.15
N ARG A 26 6.27 2.02 -3.97
CA ARG A 26 7.06 3.07 -3.30
C ARG A 26 8.46 2.59 -2.91
N LEU A 27 8.59 1.35 -2.47
CA LEU A 27 9.90 0.76 -2.14
C LEU A 27 10.75 0.55 -3.40
N ASP A 28 10.14 0.16 -4.52
CA ASP A 28 10.81 0.02 -5.81
C ASP A 28 11.30 1.37 -6.34
N GLU A 29 10.44 2.41 -6.26
CA GLU A 29 10.78 3.78 -6.64
C GLU A 29 11.89 4.37 -5.77
N ALA A 30 11.87 4.12 -4.46
CA ALA A 30 12.89 4.56 -3.51
C ALA A 30 14.25 3.85 -3.69
N GLY A 31 14.28 2.73 -4.43
CA GLY A 31 15.52 2.00 -4.71
C GLY A 31 16.20 1.45 -3.45
N ILE A 32 15.42 0.89 -2.53
CA ILE A 32 15.91 0.41 -1.23
C ILE A 32 17.00 -0.65 -1.41
N GLN A 33 18.11 -0.46 -0.70
CA GLN A 33 19.19 -1.44 -0.63
C GLN A 33 19.01 -2.31 0.60
N TYR A 34 19.08 -3.63 0.41
CA TYR A 34 18.97 -4.61 1.49
C TYR A 34 20.35 -5.19 1.85
N PRO A 35 20.59 -5.54 3.13
CA PRO A 35 19.66 -5.44 4.26
C PRO A 35 19.39 -3.99 4.69
N THR A 36 18.19 -3.73 5.22
CA THR A 36 17.73 -2.40 5.65
C THR A 36 16.99 -2.48 6.98
N THR A 37 16.84 -1.34 7.67
CA THR A 37 16.02 -1.24 8.89
C THR A 37 14.72 -0.45 8.68
N SER A 38 13.77 -0.57 9.61
CA SER A 38 12.52 0.23 9.59
C SER A 38 12.81 1.73 9.54
N GLN A 39 13.79 2.18 10.32
CA GLN A 39 14.20 3.59 10.33
C GLN A 39 14.75 4.03 8.95
N GLN A 40 15.56 3.17 8.30
CA GLN A 40 16.08 3.48 6.97
C GLN A 40 14.97 3.52 5.92
N LEU A 41 13.98 2.62 6.02
CA LEU A 41 12.80 2.62 5.16
C LEU A 41 12.00 3.93 5.30
N CYS A 42 11.71 4.37 6.52
CA CYS A 42 10.99 5.62 6.77
C CYS A 42 11.74 6.87 6.28
N VAL A 43 13.08 6.82 6.22
CA VAL A 43 13.89 7.91 5.68
C VAL A 43 13.97 7.88 4.15
N ALA A 44 13.96 6.69 3.56
CA ALA A 44 14.12 6.52 2.12
C ALA A 44 12.81 6.72 1.34
N VAL A 45 11.65 6.46 1.97
CA VAL A 45 10.34 6.63 1.34
C VAL A 45 9.83 8.05 1.58
N ASP A 46 9.61 8.82 0.50
CA ASP A 46 9.15 10.21 0.58
C ASP A 46 7.73 10.36 1.12
N ASP A 47 6.81 9.47 0.73
CA ASP A 47 5.42 9.46 1.21
C ASP A 47 5.19 8.26 2.14
N THR A 48 5.21 8.52 3.45
CA THR A 48 4.99 7.51 4.49
C THR A 48 3.52 7.18 4.71
N ALA A 49 2.59 8.00 4.20
CA ALA A 49 1.16 7.77 4.33
C ALA A 49 0.70 6.78 3.25
N ILE A 50 0.66 5.49 3.57
CA ILE A 50 0.30 4.44 2.61
C ILE A 50 -1.23 4.38 2.47
N PRO A 51 -1.79 4.57 1.27
CA PRO A 51 -3.24 4.49 1.06
C PRO A 51 -3.72 3.05 1.27
N VAL A 52 -4.76 2.83 2.07
CA VAL A 52 -5.27 1.48 2.38
C VAL A 52 -6.56 1.12 1.64
N ASP A 53 -7.29 2.11 1.12
CA ASP A 53 -8.49 1.92 0.32
C ASP A 53 -8.84 3.13 -0.56
N GLY A 54 -9.81 2.96 -1.45
CA GLY A 54 -10.33 4.03 -2.32
C GLY A 54 -11.21 5.08 -1.61
N ALA A 55 -11.44 4.96 -0.30
CA ALA A 55 -12.15 5.97 0.48
C ALA A 55 -11.20 7.07 1.01
N GLY A 56 -9.90 6.97 0.70
CA GLY A 56 -8.87 7.94 1.10
C GLY A 56 -8.32 7.69 2.49
N ASN A 57 -8.56 6.52 3.08
CA ASN A 57 -7.90 6.15 4.33
C ASN A 57 -6.43 5.82 4.05
N THR A 58 -5.53 6.25 4.95
CA THR A 58 -4.10 5.95 4.91
C THR A 58 -3.64 5.36 6.24
N VAL A 59 -2.47 4.72 6.24
CA VAL A 59 -1.74 4.30 7.44
C VAL A 59 -0.28 4.74 7.33
N GLU A 60 0.31 5.19 8.44
CA GLU A 60 1.72 5.60 8.43
C GLU A 60 2.65 4.38 8.33
N LEU A 61 3.69 4.51 7.51
CA LEU A 61 4.71 3.47 7.31
C LEU A 61 5.38 3.07 8.64
N ASP A 62 5.72 4.05 9.47
CA ASP A 62 6.29 3.82 10.81
C ASP A 62 5.34 3.03 11.71
N GLU A 63 4.03 3.29 11.61
CA GLU A 63 3.02 2.58 12.39
C GLU A 63 2.95 1.10 12.01
N VAL A 64 2.98 0.78 10.71
CA VAL A 64 2.91 -0.61 10.27
C VAL A 64 4.22 -1.36 10.54
N LEU A 65 5.37 -0.71 10.37
CA LEU A 65 6.69 -1.28 10.70
C LEU A 65 6.83 -1.52 12.20
N GLY A 66 6.35 -0.61 13.05
CA GLY A 66 6.37 -0.76 14.51
C GLY A 66 5.52 -1.91 15.06
N ARG A 67 4.64 -2.51 14.24
CA ARG A 67 3.88 -3.72 14.59
C ARG A 67 4.65 -5.01 14.31
N LEU A 68 5.76 -4.94 13.57
CA LEU A 68 6.57 -6.10 13.25
C LEU A 68 7.43 -6.53 14.44
N PRO A 69 7.71 -7.83 14.59
CA PRO A 69 8.53 -8.34 15.69
C PRO A 69 10.03 -8.07 15.53
N GLN A 70 10.46 -7.58 14.36
CA GLN A 70 11.85 -7.29 14.03
C GLN A 70 11.97 -5.96 13.28
N ASP A 71 13.16 -5.38 13.31
CA ASP A 71 13.47 -4.06 12.74
C ASP A 71 14.41 -4.11 11.53
N GLU A 72 15.02 -5.26 11.23
CA GLU A 72 15.93 -5.45 10.11
C GLU A 72 15.33 -6.46 9.13
N PHE A 73 15.48 -6.19 7.84
CA PHE A 73 14.92 -7.00 6.75
C PHE A 73 16.02 -7.33 5.75
N ALA A 74 16.15 -8.61 5.38
CA ALA A 74 17.19 -9.05 4.45
C ALA A 74 16.76 -8.89 2.99
N THR A 75 15.45 -8.87 2.71
CA THR A 75 14.91 -8.67 1.36
C THR A 75 13.58 -7.93 1.39
N GLN A 76 13.19 -7.33 0.26
CA GLN A 76 11.87 -6.72 0.08
C GLN A 76 10.74 -7.75 0.22
N ALA A 77 10.92 -8.94 -0.35
CA ALA A 77 9.92 -10.01 -0.26
C ALA A 77 9.62 -10.39 1.20
N GLU A 78 10.67 -10.57 2.01
CA GLU A 78 10.53 -10.82 3.45
C GLU A 78 9.74 -9.71 4.16
N LEU A 79 10.10 -8.44 3.91
CA LEU A 79 9.39 -7.29 4.47
C LEU A 79 7.90 -7.28 4.09
N LEU A 80 7.59 -7.48 2.81
CA LEU A 80 6.22 -7.48 2.30
C LEU A 80 5.41 -8.65 2.87
N ASP A 81 5.98 -9.85 2.92
CA ASP A 81 5.34 -11.03 3.52
C ASP A 81 4.97 -10.79 4.99
N MET A 82 5.85 -10.12 5.74
CA MET A 82 5.60 -9.76 7.14
C MET A 82 4.52 -8.69 7.32
N LEU A 83 4.44 -7.73 6.39
CA LEU A 83 3.44 -6.66 6.42
C LEU A 83 2.08 -7.09 5.89
N HIS A 84 2.02 -8.14 5.07
CA HIS A 84 0.77 -8.64 4.49
C HIS A 84 -0.35 -8.87 5.53
N PRO A 85 -0.12 -9.55 6.68
CA PRO A 85 -1.16 -9.69 7.70
C PRO A 85 -1.59 -8.35 8.32
N VAL A 86 -0.65 -7.40 8.51
CA VAL A 86 -0.94 -6.08 9.09
C VAL A 86 -1.88 -5.28 8.19
N PHE A 87 -1.62 -5.27 6.87
CA PHE A 87 -2.49 -4.60 5.91
C PHE A 87 -3.85 -5.28 5.76
N GLU A 88 -3.92 -6.62 5.84
CA GLU A 88 -5.21 -7.34 5.85
C GLU A 88 -6.07 -7.01 7.08
N GLU A 89 -5.45 -6.83 8.25
CA GLU A 89 -6.15 -6.39 9.46
C GLU A 89 -6.68 -4.96 9.34
N GLN A 90 -5.84 -4.02 8.86
CA GLN A 90 -6.26 -2.64 8.60
C GLN A 90 -7.45 -2.60 7.62
N ARG A 91 -7.41 -3.40 6.55
CA ARG A 91 -8.50 -3.50 5.57
C ARG A 91 -9.81 -3.97 6.21
N LYS A 92 -9.76 -4.98 7.09
CA LYS A 92 -10.94 -5.47 7.82
C LYS A 92 -11.51 -4.41 8.75
N GLN A 93 -10.65 -3.69 9.48
CA GLN A 93 -11.07 -2.62 10.39
C GLN A 93 -11.68 -1.42 9.65
N ALA A 94 -11.08 -1.03 8.53
CA ALA A 94 -11.61 0.03 7.67
C ALA A 94 -12.99 -0.33 7.14
N ALA A 95 -13.18 -1.55 6.63
CA ALA A 95 -14.48 -2.04 6.16
C ALA A 95 -15.55 -1.98 7.28
N GLN A 96 -15.23 -2.48 8.48
CA GLN A 96 -16.15 -2.43 9.63
C GLN A 96 -16.53 -0.98 10.01
N SER A 97 -15.56 -0.06 9.97
CA SER A 97 -15.79 1.36 10.28
C SER A 97 -16.72 2.04 9.28
N VAL A 98 -16.59 1.73 7.98
CA VAL A 98 -17.48 2.25 6.93
C VAL A 98 -18.91 1.73 7.10
N PHE A 99 -19.09 0.43 7.37
CA PHE A 99 -20.41 -0.13 7.66
C PHE A 99 -21.06 0.51 8.90
N GLY A 100 -20.28 0.84 9.93
CA GLY A 100 -20.75 1.55 11.12
C GLY A 100 -21.28 2.95 10.81
N ARG A 101 -20.57 3.74 9.99
CA ARG A 101 -20.98 5.09 9.59
C ARG A 101 -22.24 5.09 8.72
N LEU A 102 -22.34 4.16 7.77
CA LEU A 102 -23.54 4.04 6.91
C LEU A 102 -24.78 3.63 7.72
N ARG A 103 -24.63 2.76 8.72
CA ARG A 103 -25.74 2.37 9.60
C ARG A 103 -26.22 3.51 10.49
N ALA A 104 -25.34 4.42 10.91
CA ALA A 104 -25.69 5.58 11.74
C ALA A 104 -26.58 6.62 11.01
N LEU A 105 -26.68 6.54 9.68
CA LEU A 105 -27.52 7.42 8.86
C LEU A 105 -28.88 6.80 8.51
N LEU A 106 -29.13 5.55 8.88
CA LEU A 106 -30.45 4.91 8.74
C LEU A 106 -31.26 5.09 10.03
N PRO A 107 -32.48 5.65 9.97
CA PRO A 107 -33.36 5.69 11.13
C PRO A 107 -33.70 4.26 11.57
N VAL A 108 -33.78 4.05 12.89
CA VAL A 108 -34.27 2.79 13.48
C VAL A 108 -35.76 2.57 13.21
#